data_AF-A0A535Z912-F1
#
_entry.id   AF-A0A535Z912-F1
#
_cell.length_a   1.000
_cell.length_b   1.000
_cell.length_c   1.000
_cell.angle_alpha   90.00
_cell.angle_beta   90.00
_cell.angle_gamma   90.00
#
_symmetry.space_group_name_H-M   'P 1'
#
loop_
_entity.id
_entity.type
_entity.pdbx_description
1 polymer ?
#
loop_
_entity_poly.entity_id
_entity_poly.type
_entity_poly.pdbx_seq_one_letter_code
_entity_poly.pdbx_strand_id
1 'polypeptide(L)'
;RLGRNYVGTEHLLLGLLIEGEGIAAHVLEDLGATLEKVRAELEQIGDTETEERPEPHPLPYKVGQRVLVHDPESPYRLWEGRVTKAEGKRYEVAVYGRARGGLVDAPETMIHPVPMTWTRDCPFCRT
;
A
#
# COMPACT_ATOMS: atom_id res chain seq x y z
N ARG A 1 0.61 -24.96 2.78
CA ARG A 1 0.15 -24.06 1.68
C ARG A 1 -1.03 -23.31 2.25
N LEU A 2 -0.81 -22.08 2.72
CA LEU A 2 -1.85 -21.29 3.40
C LEU A 2 -2.86 -20.85 2.33
N GLY A 3 -4.12 -21.28 2.46
CA GLY A 3 -5.18 -21.14 1.45
C GLY A 3 -5.72 -19.72 1.26
N ARG A 4 -4.87 -18.69 1.39
CA ARG A 4 -5.25 -17.28 1.23
C ARG A 4 -4.87 -16.80 -0.18
N ASN A 5 -5.81 -16.19 -0.90
CA ASN A 5 -5.55 -15.52 -2.20
C ASN A 5 -4.84 -14.16 -2.04
N TYR A 6 -4.27 -13.89 -0.85
CA TYR A 6 -3.62 -12.65 -0.48
C TYR A 6 -2.22 -12.93 0.05
N VAL A 7 -1.24 -12.22 -0.50
CA VAL A 7 0.16 -12.27 -0.05
C VAL A 7 0.35 -11.17 0.99
N GLY A 8 0.11 -11.51 2.26
CA GLY A 8 0.40 -10.64 3.41
C GLY A 8 1.89 -10.55 3.75
N THR A 9 2.24 -9.68 4.69
CA THR A 9 3.63 -9.47 5.13
C THR A 9 4.26 -10.72 5.74
N GLU A 10 3.44 -11.62 6.27
CA GLU A 10 3.84 -12.91 6.85
C GLU A 10 4.46 -13.81 5.78
N HIS A 11 3.93 -13.76 4.55
CA HIS A 11 4.46 -14.52 3.43
C HIS A 11 5.84 -14.00 3.00
N LEU A 12 6.05 -12.68 3.05
CA LEU A 12 7.36 -12.08 2.78
C LEU A 12 8.36 -12.46 3.87
N LEU A 13 7.99 -12.33 5.15
CA LEU A 13 8.83 -12.70 6.28
C LEU A 13 9.22 -14.18 6.24
N LEU A 14 8.24 -15.07 6.04
CA LEU A 14 8.52 -16.51 5.89
C LEU A 14 9.38 -16.79 4.66
N GLY A 15 9.18 -16.07 3.55
CA GLY A 15 10.01 -16.20 2.36
C GLY A 15 11.49 -15.86 2.62
N LEU A 16 11.77 -14.78 3.36
CA LEU A 16 13.12 -14.40 3.76
C LEU A 16 13.78 -15.47 4.62
N LEU A 17 13.06 -16.00 5.61
CA LEU A 17 13.59 -17.04 6.51
C LEU A 17 13.73 -18.41 5.85
N ILE A 18 12.88 -18.75 4.87
CA ILE A 18 12.97 -20.00 4.10
C ILE A 18 14.14 -19.97 3.13
N GLU A 19 14.44 -18.81 2.53
CA GLU A 19 15.60 -18.66 1.66
C GLU A 19 16.91 -18.81 2.45
N GLY A 20 16.99 -18.22 3.64
CA GLY A 20 17.98 -18.57 4.67
C GLY A 20 19.42 -18.16 4.41
N GLU A 21 19.76 -17.67 3.21
CA GLU A 21 21.13 -17.30 2.82
C GLU A 21 21.32 -15.78 2.70
N GLY A 22 20.23 -15.01 2.68
CA GLY A 22 20.24 -13.55 2.60
C GLY A 22 20.60 -12.86 3.92
N ILE A 23 21.13 -11.65 3.81
CA ILE A 23 21.46 -10.77 4.95
C ILE A 23 20.25 -10.60 5.89
N ALA A 24 19.05 -10.48 5.34
CA ALA A 24 17.83 -10.36 6.12
C ALA A 24 17.56 -11.61 6.98
N ALA A 25 17.81 -12.81 6.45
CA ALA A 25 17.62 -14.06 7.19
C ALA A 25 18.59 -14.12 8.39
N HIS A 26 19.88 -13.85 8.16
CA HIS A 26 20.86 -13.82 9.24
C HIS A 26 20.56 -12.77 10.31
N VAL A 27 20.16 -11.56 9.92
CA VAL A 27 19.77 -10.52 10.89
C VAL A 27 18.55 -10.96 11.72
N LEU A 28 17.56 -11.60 11.09
CA LEU A 28 16.39 -12.12 11.81
C LEU A 28 16.78 -13.25 12.77
N GLU A 29 17.66 -14.16 12.35
CA GLU A 29 18.19 -15.24 13.19
C GLU A 29 19.01 -14.71 14.38
N ASP A 30 19.87 -13.71 14.16
CA ASP A 30 20.68 -13.04 15.20
C ASP A 30 19.79 -12.34 16.23
N LEU A 31 18.63 -11.83 15.81
CA LEU A 31 17.59 -11.28 16.68
C LEU A 31 16.71 -12.36 17.33
N GLY A 32 16.98 -13.63 17.06
CA GLY A 32 16.30 -14.78 17.66
C GLY A 32 14.99 -15.17 16.98
N ALA A 33 14.64 -14.55 15.85
CA ALA A 33 13.45 -14.81 15.04
C ALA A 33 13.69 -15.96 14.04
N THR A 34 13.88 -17.18 14.56
CA THR A 34 14.08 -18.37 13.73
C THR A 34 12.80 -18.76 12.99
N LEU A 35 12.95 -19.49 11.88
CA LEU A 35 11.81 -19.95 11.07
C LEU A 35 10.77 -20.71 11.90
N GLU A 36 11.19 -21.58 12.82
CA GLU A 36 10.30 -22.37 13.65
C GLU A 36 9.50 -21.48 14.61
N LYS A 37 10.15 -20.53 15.26
CA LYS A 37 9.50 -19.59 16.18
C LYS A 37 8.51 -18.72 15.45
N VAL A 38 8.92 -18.13 14.32
CA VAL A 38 8.05 -17.27 13.51
C VAL A 38 6.83 -18.05 13.00
N ARG A 39 7.00 -19.29 12.56
CA ARG A 39 5.86 -20.14 12.16
C ARG A 39 4.92 -20.42 13.32
N ALA A 40 5.44 -20.76 14.50
CA ALA A 40 4.63 -21.03 15.68
C ALA A 40 3.86 -19.78 16.16
N GLU A 41 4.46 -18.59 16.08
CA GLU A 41 3.79 -17.33 16.38
C GLU A 41 2.69 -17.01 15.36
N LEU A 42 2.97 -17.17 14.06
CA LEU A 42 1.99 -16.93 13.01
C LEU A 42 0.80 -17.89 13.06
N GLU A 43 1.01 -19.14 13.45
CA GLU A 43 -0.06 -20.12 13.69
C GLU A 43 -0.94 -19.72 14.88
N GLN A 44 -0.37 -19.10 15.92
CA GLN A 44 -1.13 -18.58 17.07
C GLN A 44 -1.89 -17.29 16.76
N ILE A 45 -1.34 -16.45 15.88
CA ILE A 45 -1.98 -15.22 15.39
C ILE A 45 -3.12 -15.55 14.40
N GLY A 46 -3.08 -16.75 13.80
CA GLY A 46 -4.01 -17.24 12.79
C GLY A 46 -5.43 -17.47 13.30
N ASP A 47 -6.18 -16.37 13.48
CA ASP A 47 -7.64 -16.21 13.28
C ASP A 47 -8.13 -14.78 13.64
N THR A 48 -7.24 -13.78 13.77
CA THR A 48 -7.67 -12.36 13.93
C THR A 48 -7.56 -11.58 12.63
N GLU A 49 -7.99 -12.18 11.52
CA GLU A 49 -8.33 -11.43 10.31
C GLU A 49 -9.54 -12.13 9.71
N THR A 50 -10.70 -11.92 10.36
CA THR A 50 -11.93 -11.81 9.57
C THR A 50 -11.60 -10.84 8.45
N GLU A 51 -12.01 -11.15 7.23
CA GLU A 51 -11.82 -10.36 6.01
C GLU A 51 -12.37 -8.93 6.15
N GLU A 52 -11.79 -8.09 6.99
CA GLU A 52 -11.80 -6.67 6.82
C GLU A 52 -10.71 -6.40 5.79
N ARG A 53 -11.06 -6.65 4.52
CA ARG A 53 -10.67 -5.69 3.49
C ARG A 53 -10.81 -4.32 4.17
N PRO A 54 -9.74 -3.55 4.42
CA PRO A 54 -9.93 -2.17 4.82
C PRO A 54 -10.92 -1.62 3.80
N GLU A 55 -12.05 -1.09 4.28
CA GLU A 55 -13.13 -0.68 3.39
C GLU A 55 -12.50 0.02 2.18
N PRO A 56 -12.85 -0.43 0.96
CA PRO A 56 -12.15 -0.01 -0.24
C PRO A 56 -12.05 1.50 -0.15
N HIS A 57 -10.82 2.01 -0.30
CA HIS A 57 -10.41 3.41 -0.44
C HIS A 57 -11.58 4.39 -0.47
N PRO A 58 -11.61 5.55 0.21
CA PRO A 58 -12.79 6.41 0.26
C PRO A 58 -13.37 6.70 -1.14
N LEU A 59 -14.36 5.90 -1.54
CA LEU A 59 -15.01 5.87 -2.83
C LEU A 59 -16.50 6.13 -2.57
N PRO A 60 -17.14 7.05 -3.31
CA PRO A 60 -16.54 7.89 -4.35
C PRO A 60 -15.71 9.05 -3.76
N TYR A 61 -14.68 9.49 -4.49
CA TYR A 61 -13.89 10.68 -4.12
C TYR A 61 -14.70 11.96 -4.33
N LYS A 62 -14.64 12.90 -3.38
CA LYS A 62 -15.37 14.17 -3.45
C LYS A 62 -14.58 15.22 -4.23
N VAL A 63 -15.28 16.11 -4.95
CA VAL A 63 -14.63 17.31 -5.54
C VAL A 63 -13.96 18.13 -4.42
N GLY A 64 -12.72 18.55 -4.67
CA GLY A 64 -11.85 19.21 -3.69
C GLY A 64 -11.03 18.27 -2.81
N GLN A 65 -11.28 16.96 -2.84
CA GLN A 65 -10.52 15.98 -2.06
C GLN A 65 -9.09 15.85 -2.60
N ARG A 66 -8.12 15.80 -1.68
CA ARG A 66 -6.72 15.49 -1.98
C ARG A 66 -6.56 14.00 -2.21
N VAL A 67 -5.95 13.64 -3.34
CA VAL A 67 -5.77 12.25 -3.78
C VAL A 67 -4.40 12.08 -4.44
N LEU A 68 -3.93 10.83 -4.49
CA LEU A 68 -2.84 10.39 -5.35
C LEU A 68 -3.45 9.82 -6.62
N VAL A 69 -2.96 10.20 -7.79
CA VAL A 69 -3.43 9.70 -9.10
C VAL A 69 -2.25 9.17 -9.92
N HIS A 70 -2.41 7.99 -10.50
CA HIS A 70 -1.43 7.43 -11.44
C HIS A 70 -1.51 8.15 -12.78
N ASP A 71 -0.36 8.50 -13.36
CA ASP A 71 -0.27 8.90 -14.75
C ASP A 71 -0.64 7.69 -15.63
N PRO A 72 -1.65 7.79 -16.52
CA PRO A 72 -2.06 6.67 -17.38
C PRO A 72 -0.99 6.29 -18.41
N GLU A 73 0.03 7.12 -18.59
CA GLU A 73 1.08 6.92 -19.56
C GLU A 73 2.43 6.66 -18.88
N SER A 74 3.29 5.88 -19.55
CA SER A 74 4.67 5.62 -19.13
C SER A 74 5.39 6.95 -18.81
N PRO A 75 6.12 7.04 -17.68
CA PRO A 75 6.53 5.94 -16.80
C PRO A 75 5.60 5.66 -15.60
N TYR A 76 4.27 5.85 -15.74
CA TYR A 76 3.27 5.53 -14.71
C TYR A 76 3.56 6.17 -13.34
N ARG A 77 3.93 7.46 -13.35
CA ARG A 77 4.24 8.21 -12.12
C ARG A 77 3.00 8.41 -11.25
N LEU A 78 3.22 8.54 -9.95
CA LEU A 78 2.19 8.92 -9.01
C LEU A 78 2.24 10.43 -8.76
N TRP A 79 1.10 11.10 -8.86
CA TRP A 79 0.98 12.55 -8.63
C TRP A 79 0.02 12.82 -7.49
N GLU A 80 0.37 13.75 -6.60
CA GLU A 80 -0.61 14.32 -5.67
C GLU A 80 -1.41 15.42 -6.38
N GLY A 81 -2.73 15.43 -6.19
CA GLY A 81 -3.62 16.42 -6.76
C GLY A 81 -4.92 16.60 -6.00
N ARG A 82 -5.83 17.38 -6.59
CA ARG A 82 -7.20 17.55 -6.10
C ARG A 82 -8.22 17.17 -7.16
N VAL A 83 -9.26 16.45 -6.74
CA VAL A 83 -10.39 16.11 -7.62
C VAL A 83 -11.12 17.39 -8.03
N THR A 84 -11.22 17.65 -9.33
CA THR A 84 -11.96 18.77 -9.92
C THR A 84 -13.34 18.35 -10.41
N LYS A 85 -13.48 17.08 -10.84
CA LYS A 85 -14.73 16.51 -11.35
C LYS A 85 -14.87 15.04 -10.92
N ALA A 86 -16.10 14.61 -10.64
CA ALA A 86 -16.43 13.23 -10.31
C ALA A 86 -17.74 12.83 -11.01
N GLU A 87 -17.65 11.93 -12.00
CA GLU A 87 -18.79 11.46 -12.80
C GLU A 87 -18.80 9.92 -12.82
N GLY A 88 -19.71 9.32 -12.03
CA GLY A 88 -19.77 7.88 -11.87
C GLY A 88 -18.47 7.33 -11.27
N LYS A 89 -17.71 6.55 -12.05
CA LYS A 89 -16.42 5.95 -11.66
C LYS A 89 -15.21 6.61 -12.34
N ARG A 90 -15.39 7.80 -12.94
CA ARG A 90 -14.31 8.59 -13.53
C ARG A 90 -14.16 9.91 -12.81
N TYR A 91 -12.90 10.34 -12.69
CA TYR A 91 -12.55 11.57 -11.99
C TYR A 91 -11.55 12.34 -12.81
N GLU A 92 -11.65 13.66 -12.72
CA GLU A 92 -10.62 14.58 -13.18
C GLU A 92 -9.86 15.09 -11.96
N VAL A 93 -8.53 15.03 -12.01
CA VAL A 93 -7.64 15.41 -10.92
C VAL A 93 -6.69 16.50 -11.41
N ALA A 94 -6.72 17.66 -10.77
CA ALA A 94 -5.74 18.71 -10.96
C ALA A 94 -4.44 18.39 -10.23
N VAL A 95 -3.35 18.27 -10.97
CA VAL A 95 -2.00 17.93 -10.49
C VAL A 95 -1.01 19.04 -10.86
N TYR A 96 0.01 19.24 -10.03
CA TYR A 96 1.05 20.24 -10.26
C TYR A 96 2.37 19.57 -10.70
N GLY A 97 3.10 20.21 -11.61
CA GLY A 97 4.42 19.72 -12.06
C GLY A 97 4.39 18.59 -13.11
N ARG A 98 3.21 18.15 -13.56
CA ARG A 98 3.07 17.18 -14.65
C ARG A 98 3.39 17.84 -16.00
N ALA A 99 4.36 17.27 -16.74
CA ALA A 99 4.87 17.84 -17.99
C ALA A 99 3.82 17.92 -19.12
N ARG A 100 2.80 17.05 -19.10
CA ARG A 100 1.76 16.96 -20.15
C ARG A 100 0.46 17.70 -19.76
N GLY A 101 0.57 18.70 -18.89
CA GLY A 101 -0.56 19.50 -18.41
C GLY A 101 -1.03 19.09 -17.01
N GLY A 102 -1.79 20.00 -16.38
CA GLY A 102 -2.16 19.92 -14.97
C GLY A 102 -3.45 19.18 -14.66
N LEU A 103 -4.04 18.46 -15.62
CA LEU A 103 -5.27 17.67 -15.42
C LEU A 103 -5.02 16.22 -15.82
N VAL A 104 -5.55 15.29 -15.01
CA VAL A 104 -5.51 13.85 -15.25
C VAL A 104 -6.93 13.30 -15.15
N ASP A 105 -7.45 12.78 -16.25
CA ASP A 105 -8.69 12.00 -16.27
C ASP A 105 -8.34 10.53 -16.01
N ALA A 106 -8.90 9.97 -14.94
CA ALA A 106 -8.57 8.63 -14.49
C ALA A 106 -9.81 7.89 -13.96
N PRO A 107 -9.90 6.56 -14.17
CA PRO A 107 -10.88 5.74 -13.49
C PRO A 107 -10.56 5.67 -12.00
N GLU A 108 -11.58 5.34 -11.21
CA GLU A 108 -11.52 5.14 -9.76
C GLU A 108 -10.35 4.28 -9.28
N THR A 109 -9.99 3.25 -10.05
CA THR A 109 -8.91 2.30 -9.74
C THR A 109 -7.50 2.87 -9.84
N MET A 110 -7.34 4.06 -10.43
CA MET A 110 -6.06 4.75 -10.58
C MET A 110 -5.88 5.91 -9.59
N ILE A 111 -6.83 6.05 -8.65
CA ILE A 111 -6.86 7.12 -7.66
C ILE A 111 -6.85 6.49 -6.28
N HIS A 112 -6.01 7.04 -5.41
CA HIS A 112 -5.79 6.56 -4.05
C HIS A 112 -5.92 7.72 -3.06
N PRO A 113 -6.37 7.45 -1.82
CA PRO A 113 -6.30 8.44 -0.76
C PRO A 113 -4.83 8.82 -0.50
N VAL A 114 -4.58 10.10 -0.21
CA VAL A 114 -3.27 10.48 0.36
C VAL A 114 -3.23 9.91 1.78
N PRO A 115 -2.28 9.02 2.12
CA PRO A 115 -2.18 8.47 3.47
C PRO A 115 -1.89 9.62 4.45
N MET A 116 -2.86 9.96 5.30
CA MET A 116 -2.73 11.10 6.21
C MET A 116 -1.88 10.80 7.46
N THR A 117 -1.61 9.52 7.76
CA THR A 117 -1.12 9.11 9.08
C THR A 117 0.31 8.58 9.09
N TRP A 118 0.70 7.77 8.09
CA TRP A 118 1.92 6.96 8.23
C TRP A 118 3.22 7.75 8.30
N THR A 119 3.42 8.76 7.46
CA THR A 119 4.69 9.52 7.46
C THR A 119 4.68 10.70 8.43
N ARG A 120 3.52 11.34 8.64
CA ARG A 120 3.43 12.52 9.51
C ARG A 120 3.57 12.18 10.99
N ASP A 121 3.09 11.00 11.38
CA ASP A 121 3.05 10.56 12.78
C ASP A 121 4.09 9.48 13.09
N CYS A 122 4.90 9.06 12.12
CA CYS A 122 6.01 8.11 12.33
C CYS A 122 7.15 8.78 13.12
N PRO A 123 7.43 8.32 14.36
CA PRO A 123 8.49 8.89 15.19
C PRO A 123 9.90 8.64 14.61
N PHE A 124 10.04 7.65 13.72
CA PHE A 124 11.29 7.29 13.06
C PHE A 124 11.52 7.98 11.71
N CYS A 125 10.51 8.66 11.16
CA CYS A 125 10.56 9.25 9.82
C CYS A 125 10.90 10.74 9.84
N ARG A 126 11.14 11.30 11.04
CA ARG A 126 11.45 12.72 11.28
C ARG A 126 12.95 13.00 11.55
N THR A 127 13.80 12.01 11.32
CA THR A 127 15.28 12.13 11.30
C THR A 127 15.78 12.15 9.87
#